data_AF-A0AAV9ZCE4-F1
#
_entry.id   AF-A0AAV9ZCE4-F1
#
_cell.length_a   1.000
_cell.length_b   1.000
_cell.length_c   1.000
_cell.angle_alpha   90.00
_cell.angle_beta   90.00
_cell.angle_gamma   90.00
#
_symmetry.space_group_name_H-M   'P 1'
#
loop_
_entity.id
_entity.type
_entity.pdbx_description
1 polymer ?
#
loop_
_entity_poly.entity_id
_entity_poly.type
_entity_poly.pdbx_seq_one_letter_code
_entity_poly.pdbx_strand_id
1 'polypeptide(L)'
;MMYSALGLVMNCKSPIVVVLSGSMEPGIYRGDLLFLSNYEPREYKLGDIAVYQVEDEAAVSIVHRVVQTEVRESDSSFRMLTKGDNNDLDDISLYRGLERLERKHVVGRVRGIIPYVGYVSILFNEYPRVKYTVFGVMALLNIV
;
A
#
# COMPACT_ATOMS: atom_id res chain seq x y z
N MET A 1 13.85 -14.79 5.59
CA MET A 1 13.66 -15.72 4.45
C MET A 1 12.20 -15.81 4.00
N MET A 2 11.22 -15.95 4.91
CA MET A 2 9.79 -16.06 4.55
C MET A 2 9.20 -14.80 3.88
N TYR A 3 9.57 -13.60 4.33
CA TYR A 3 9.11 -12.33 3.72
C TYR A 3 9.63 -12.15 2.28
N SER A 4 10.89 -12.53 2.04
CA SER A 4 11.50 -12.50 0.70
C SER A 4 10.87 -13.54 -0.24
N ALA A 5 10.52 -14.73 0.29
CA ALA A 5 9.79 -15.74 -0.47
C ALA A 5 8.37 -15.28 -0.83
N LEU A 6 7.65 -14.63 0.09
CA LEU A 6 6.33 -14.05 -0.18
C LEU A 6 6.41 -12.92 -1.20
N GLY A 7 7.42 -12.06 -1.12
CA GLY A 7 7.66 -11.00 -2.11
C GLY A 7 7.94 -11.55 -3.50
N LEU A 8 8.68 -12.66 -3.60
CA LEU A 8 8.90 -13.37 -4.86
C LEU A 8 7.58 -13.95 -5.40
N VAL A 9 6.81 -14.64 -4.56
CA VAL A 9 5.52 -15.30 -4.90
C VAL A 9 4.37 -14.32 -5.15
N MET A 10 4.50 -13.06 -4.73
CA MET A 10 3.54 -11.98 -5.03
C MET A 10 4.04 -10.93 -6.03
N ASN A 11 5.30 -11.06 -6.51
CA ASN A 11 5.98 -10.17 -7.46
C ASN A 11 5.97 -8.71 -6.97
N CYS A 12 5.92 -8.54 -5.65
CA CYS A 12 5.70 -7.29 -4.98
C CYS A 12 6.75 -7.14 -3.89
N LYS A 13 7.48 -6.02 -3.90
CA LYS A 13 8.53 -5.75 -2.91
C LYS A 13 7.96 -5.61 -1.49
N SER A 14 6.71 -5.18 -1.38
CA SER A 14 5.97 -5.09 -0.11
C SER A 14 4.58 -5.70 -0.27
N PRO A 15 4.45 -7.04 -0.20
CA PRO A 15 3.18 -7.74 -0.43
C PRO A 15 2.16 -7.48 0.69
N ILE A 16 2.59 -6.87 1.79
CA ILE A 16 1.77 -6.51 2.93
C ILE A 16 2.02 -5.03 3.22
N VAL A 17 0.95 -4.25 3.38
CA VAL A 17 1.00 -2.84 3.78
C VAL A 17 -0.05 -2.56 4.84
N VAL A 18 0.23 -1.59 5.72
CA VAL A 18 -0.71 -1.14 6.77
C VAL A 18 -1.25 0.24 6.39
N VAL A 19 -2.55 0.43 6.54
CA VAL A 19 -3.22 1.69 6.24
C VAL A 19 -2.99 2.67 7.39
N LEU A 20 -2.50 3.86 7.07
CA LEU A 20 -2.12 4.89 8.04
C LEU A 20 -3.04 6.12 8.04
N SER A 21 -3.92 6.27 7.05
CA SER A 21 -4.83 7.42 6.90
C SER A 21 -6.28 6.97 6.68
N GLY A 22 -7.22 7.92 6.75
CA GLY A 22 -8.64 7.72 6.48
C GLY A 22 -9.09 8.15 5.07
N SER A 23 -8.17 8.22 4.09
CA SER A 23 -8.51 8.68 2.73
C SER A 23 -9.33 7.67 1.92
N MET A 24 -9.39 6.42 2.37
CA MET A 24 -10.14 5.34 1.73
C MET A 24 -11.41 4.94 2.50
N GLU A 25 -11.83 5.75 3.47
CA GLU A 25 -13.08 5.52 4.20
C GLU A 25 -14.31 5.72 3.28
N PRO A 26 -15.42 5.01 3.52
CA PRO A 26 -15.64 4.00 4.56
C PRO A 26 -15.22 2.57 4.16
N GLY A 27 -14.57 2.37 3.01
CA GLY A 27 -14.24 1.03 2.50
C GLY A 27 -13.01 0.41 3.14
N ILE A 28 -12.03 1.24 3.49
CA ILE A 28 -10.75 0.84 4.11
C ILE A 28 -10.42 1.85 5.20
N TYR A 29 -10.09 1.35 6.38
CA TYR A 29 -9.83 2.15 7.57
C TYR A 29 -8.36 2.12 7.99
N ARG A 30 -7.95 3.16 8.72
CA ARG A 30 -6.65 3.16 9.39
C ARG A 30 -6.52 1.92 10.28
N GLY A 31 -5.36 1.26 10.21
CA GLY A 31 -5.09 0.02 10.93
C GLY A 31 -5.49 -1.26 10.18
N ASP A 32 -6.09 -1.14 8.99
CA ASP A 32 -6.29 -2.29 8.12
C ASP A 32 -4.96 -2.79 7.54
N LEU A 33 -4.83 -4.12 7.45
CA LEU A 33 -3.72 -4.79 6.79
C LEU A 33 -4.14 -5.19 5.38
N LEU A 34 -3.41 -4.72 4.37
CA LEU A 34 -3.70 -5.00 2.97
C LEU A 34 -2.72 -6.01 2.39
N PHE A 35 -3.25 -6.96 1.63
CA PHE A 35 -2.45 -7.90 0.84
C PHE A 35 -2.40 -7.43 -0.61
N LEU A 36 -1.18 -7.28 -1.11
CA LEU A 36 -0.90 -6.79 -2.45
C LEU A 36 -0.42 -7.93 -3.35
N SER A 37 -0.88 -7.90 -4.59
CA SER A 37 -0.35 -8.75 -5.65
C SER A 37 -0.01 -7.91 -6.86
N ASN A 38 1.12 -8.22 -7.47
CA ASN A 38 1.63 -7.54 -8.66
C ASN A 38 1.81 -8.53 -9.84
N TYR A 39 1.20 -9.71 -9.74
CA TYR A 39 1.35 -10.82 -10.70
C TYR A 39 0.49 -10.70 -11.94
N GLU A 40 -0.57 -9.90 -11.92
CA GLU A 40 -1.44 -9.82 -13.10
C GLU A 40 -0.83 -8.89 -14.14
N PRO A 41 -0.52 -9.39 -15.36
CA PRO A 41 -0.20 -8.55 -16.51
C PRO A 41 -1.46 -7.86 -17.08
N ARG A 42 -2.62 -8.05 -16.45
CA ARG A 42 -3.86 -7.36 -16.83
C ARG A 42 -3.78 -5.92 -16.37
N GLU A 43 -4.18 -5.03 -17.27
CA GLU A 43 -4.39 -3.62 -17.00
C GLU A 43 -5.28 -3.45 -15.77
N TYR A 44 -4.95 -2.44 -14.94
CA TYR A 44 -5.82 -2.08 -13.83
C TYR A 44 -7.16 -1.63 -14.40
N LYS A 45 -8.23 -1.98 -13.71
CA LYS A 45 -9.59 -1.62 -14.12
C LYS A 45 -10.11 -0.48 -13.28
N LEU A 46 -11.13 0.20 -13.81
CA LEU A 46 -11.93 1.13 -13.03
C LEU A 46 -12.42 0.46 -11.75
N GLY A 47 -12.20 1.10 -10.60
CA GLY A 47 -12.58 0.60 -9.28
C GLY A 47 -11.53 -0.26 -8.58
N ASP A 48 -10.46 -0.70 -9.25
CA ASP A 48 -9.34 -1.39 -8.61
C ASP A 48 -8.68 -0.49 -7.55
N ILE A 49 -8.18 -1.08 -6.46
CA ILE A 49 -7.44 -0.34 -5.43
C ILE A 49 -5.96 -0.56 -5.68
N ALA A 50 -5.29 0.51 -6.11
CA ALA A 50 -3.87 0.50 -6.45
C ALA A 50 -3.05 1.03 -5.28
N VAL A 51 -1.91 0.39 -5.06
CA VAL A 51 -0.85 0.90 -4.21
C VAL A 51 0.27 1.39 -5.10
N TYR A 52 0.57 2.68 -5.03
CA TYR A 52 1.60 3.30 -5.85
C TYR A 52 2.58 4.10 -5.01
N GLN A 53 3.73 4.36 -5.61
CA GLN A 53 4.82 5.16 -5.09
C GLN A 53 5.32 6.06 -6.21
N VAL A 54 5.46 7.35 -5.93
CA VAL A 54 6.05 8.34 -6.83
C VAL A 54 7.44 8.66 -6.26
N GLU A 55 8.46 8.78 -7.12
CA GLU A 55 9.89 8.76 -6.76
C GLU A 55 10.33 9.79 -5.69
N ASP A 56 11.52 9.51 -5.13
CA ASP A 56 12.33 10.16 -4.07
C ASP A 56 12.00 9.90 -2.59
N GLU A 57 10.90 9.23 -2.25
CA GLU A 57 10.74 8.64 -0.92
C GLU A 57 10.10 7.26 -0.99
N ALA A 58 10.92 6.21 -0.98
CA ALA A 58 10.47 4.82 -0.86
C ALA A 58 9.61 4.54 0.41
N ALA A 59 9.47 5.53 1.30
CA ALA A 59 8.81 5.42 2.58
C ALA A 59 7.28 5.60 2.52
N VAL A 60 6.72 6.27 1.49
CA VAL A 60 5.28 6.60 1.47
C VAL A 60 4.58 5.88 0.31
N SER A 61 3.94 4.76 0.62
CA SER A 61 2.98 4.12 -0.27
C SER A 61 1.61 4.78 -0.14
N ILE A 62 1.03 5.18 -1.28
CA ILE A 62 -0.33 5.73 -1.34
C ILE A 62 -1.26 4.62 -1.84
N VAL A 63 -2.40 4.46 -1.16
CA VAL A 63 -3.41 3.43 -1.47
C VAL A 63 -4.68 4.14 -1.86
N HIS A 64 -5.03 4.15 -3.15
CA HIS A 64 -6.23 4.82 -3.65
C HIS A 64 -6.93 4.04 -4.77
N ARG A 65 -8.18 4.41 -5.06
CA ARG A 65 -9.00 3.74 -6.06
C ARG A 65 -8.73 4.30 -7.44
N VAL A 66 -8.62 3.42 -8.43
CA VAL A 66 -8.53 3.78 -9.84
C VAL A 66 -9.87 4.33 -10.31
N VAL A 67 -9.88 5.60 -10.72
CA VAL A 67 -11.06 6.32 -11.22
C VAL A 67 -11.01 6.58 -12.73
N GLN A 68 -9.84 6.42 -13.36
CA GLN A 68 -9.71 6.45 -14.81
C GLN A 68 -8.58 5.53 -15.26
N THR A 69 -8.77 4.90 -16.41
CA THR A 69 -7.79 4.04 -17.07
C THR A 69 -7.70 4.44 -18.52
N GLU A 70 -6.48 4.61 -19.03
CA GLU A 70 -6.21 4.91 -20.43
C GLU A 70 -5.11 3.99 -20.95
N VAL A 71 -5.34 3.44 -22.14
CA VAL A 71 -4.30 2.74 -22.89
C VAL A 71 -3.88 3.68 -24.01
N ARG A 72 -2.59 4.04 -24.01
CA ARG A 72 -2.03 4.89 -25.04
C ARG A 72 -1.83 4.08 -26.31
N GLU A 73 -2.54 4.41 -27.38
CA GLU A 73 -2.50 3.65 -28.65
C GLU A 73 -1.10 3.55 -29.29
N SER A 74 -0.24 4.55 -29.06
CA SER A 74 1.09 4.62 -29.70
C SER A 74 2.09 3.57 -29.20
N ASP A 75 2.04 3.23 -27.91
CA ASP A 75 3.01 2.34 -27.26
C ASP A 75 2.35 1.26 -26.40
N SER A 76 1.01 1.17 -26.44
CA SER A 76 0.21 0.31 -25.56
C SER A 76 0.54 0.52 -24.07
N SER A 77 1.02 1.71 -23.69
CA SER A 77 1.33 2.01 -22.30
C SER A 77 0.06 2.29 -21.51
N PHE A 78 -0.05 1.61 -20.36
CA PHE A 78 -1.14 1.78 -19.43
C PHE A 78 -0.91 3.00 -18.53
N ARG A 79 -1.89 3.89 -18.48
CA ARG A 79 -1.94 5.04 -17.56
C ARG A 79 -3.22 5.01 -16.75
N MET A 80 -3.13 5.45 -15.51
CA MET A 80 -4.29 5.53 -14.63
C MET A 80 -4.32 6.82 -13.81
N LEU A 81 -5.53 7.21 -13.43
CA LEU A 81 -5.81 8.22 -12.42
C LEU A 81 -6.43 7.53 -11.21
N THR A 82 -5.96 7.92 -10.04
CA THR A 82 -6.42 7.42 -8.74
C THR A 82 -7.00 8.55 -7.92
N LYS A 83 -7.85 8.18 -6.97
CA LYS A 83 -8.46 9.08 -6.00
C LYS A 83 -8.75 8.32 -4.71
N GLY A 84 -8.53 8.96 -3.56
CA GLY A 84 -9.04 8.47 -2.28
C GLY A 84 -10.56 8.51 -2.21
N ASP A 85 -11.19 7.43 -1.75
CA ASP A 85 -12.65 7.33 -1.65
C ASP A 85 -13.26 8.48 -0.83
N ASN A 86 -12.54 8.93 0.20
CA ASN A 86 -12.91 10.00 1.12
C ASN A 86 -12.27 11.36 0.80
N ASN A 87 -11.58 11.50 -0.33
CA ASN A 87 -10.98 12.78 -0.75
C ASN A 87 -11.95 13.56 -1.66
N ASP A 88 -11.91 14.89 -1.66
CA ASP A 88 -12.72 15.70 -2.60
C ASP A 88 -12.12 15.72 -4.01
N LEU A 89 -10.79 15.80 -4.09
CA LEU A 89 -10.03 15.89 -5.33
C LEU A 89 -9.36 14.56 -5.67
N ASP A 90 -8.97 14.43 -6.94
CA ASP A 90 -8.12 13.33 -7.41
C ASP A 90 -6.65 13.51 -6.99
N ASP A 91 -5.85 12.49 -7.28
CA ASP A 91 -4.48 12.41 -6.82
C ASP A 91 -3.45 13.16 -7.70
N ILE A 92 -3.87 13.94 -8.71
CA ILE A 92 -2.91 14.60 -9.64
C ILE A 92 -1.88 15.44 -8.87
N SER A 93 -2.33 16.17 -7.84
CA SER A 93 -1.45 16.96 -6.96
C SER A 93 -0.44 16.10 -6.18
N LEU A 94 -0.76 14.84 -5.90
CA LEU A 94 0.09 13.88 -5.20
C LEU A 94 1.12 13.23 -6.13
N TYR A 95 0.94 13.35 -7.45
CA TYR A 95 1.82 12.74 -8.45
C TYR A 95 3.07 13.56 -8.76
N ARG A 96 3.34 14.64 -8.01
CA ARG A 96 4.57 15.44 -8.11
C ARG A 96 4.89 15.92 -9.54
N GLY A 97 3.87 16.39 -10.25
CA GLY A 97 4.00 16.94 -11.60
C GLY A 97 3.70 15.96 -12.73
N LEU A 98 3.39 14.70 -12.42
CA LEU A 98 2.80 13.78 -13.40
C LEU A 98 1.29 14.02 -13.49
N GLU A 99 0.73 13.91 -14.69
CA GLU A 99 -0.72 13.97 -14.88
C GLU A 99 -1.39 12.60 -14.61
N ARG A 100 -0.64 11.50 -14.81
CA ARG A 100 -1.13 10.12 -14.65
C ARG A 100 -0.05 9.17 -14.18
N LEU A 101 -0.48 8.11 -13.50
CA LEU A 101 0.40 7.03 -13.06
C LEU A 101 0.61 6.00 -14.16
N GLU A 102 1.88 5.75 -14.49
CA GLU A 102 2.32 4.61 -15.29
C GLU A 102 2.58 3.36 -14.43
N ARG A 103 2.67 2.19 -15.09
CA ARG A 103 2.94 0.89 -14.46
C ARG A 103 4.15 0.87 -13.51
N LYS A 104 5.20 1.65 -13.82
CA LYS A 104 6.44 1.73 -13.03
C LYS A 104 6.23 2.29 -11.62
N HIS A 105 5.21 3.13 -11.42
CA HIS A 105 4.88 3.71 -10.12
C HIS A 105 4.05 2.75 -9.25
N VAL A 106 3.52 1.68 -9.84
CA VAL A 106 2.57 0.81 -9.16
C VAL A 106 3.28 -0.33 -8.46
N VAL A 107 3.16 -0.35 -7.14
CA VAL A 107 3.68 -1.41 -6.27
C VAL A 107 2.85 -2.67 -6.39
N GLY A 108 1.51 -2.54 -6.41
CA GLY A 108 0.62 -3.67 -6.61
C GLY A 108 -0.85 -3.32 -6.42
N ARG A 109 -1.72 -4.31 -6.67
CA ARG A 109 -3.17 -4.21 -6.46
C ARG A 109 -3.57 -4.87 -5.15
N VAL A 110 -4.47 -4.25 -4.40
CA VAL A 110 -5.05 -4.85 -3.19
C VAL A 110 -5.91 -6.06 -3.57
N ARG A 111 -5.70 -7.19 -2.88
CA ARG A 111 -6.43 -8.46 -3.08
C ARG A 111 -7.21 -8.91 -1.85
N GLY A 112 -6.83 -8.42 -0.68
CA GLY A 112 -7.44 -8.79 0.57
C GLY A 112 -7.15 -7.76 1.63
N ILE A 113 -8.06 -7.69 2.60
CA ILE A 113 -8.03 -6.76 3.72
C ILE A 113 -8.25 -7.59 4.98
N ILE A 114 -7.42 -7.37 5.99
CA ILE A 114 -7.67 -7.87 7.35
C ILE A 114 -7.83 -6.65 8.26
N PRO A 115 -9.05 -6.38 8.76
CA PRO A 115 -9.29 -5.22 9.59
C PRO A 115 -8.52 -5.25 10.90
N TYR A 116 -8.15 -4.06 11.41
CA TYR A 116 -7.56 -3.80 12.73
C TYR A 116 -6.18 -4.41 13.04
N VAL A 117 -5.71 -5.42 12.31
CA VAL A 117 -4.43 -6.10 12.59
C VAL A 117 -3.22 -5.16 12.49
N GLY A 118 -3.30 -4.18 11.59
CA GLY A 118 -2.28 -3.15 11.43
C GLY A 118 -2.04 -2.30 12.68
N TYR A 119 -3.02 -2.19 13.60
CA TYR A 119 -2.83 -1.46 14.86
C TYR A 119 -1.73 -2.05 15.73
N VAL A 120 -1.45 -3.35 15.64
CA VAL A 120 -0.31 -3.95 16.32
C VAL A 120 0.98 -3.30 15.82
N SER A 121 1.18 -3.24 14.50
CA SER A 121 2.36 -2.60 13.91
C SER A 121 2.43 -1.10 14.21
N ILE A 122 1.30 -0.40 14.18
CA ILE A 122 1.21 1.03 14.49
C ILE A 122 1.65 1.27 15.94
N LEU A 123 1.13 0.50 16.89
CA LEU A 123 1.46 0.62 18.32
C LEU A 123 2.97 0.48 18.57
N PHE A 124 3.61 -0.53 17.98
CA PHE A 124 5.06 -0.75 18.12
C PHE A 124 5.92 0.34 17.47
N ASN A 125 5.41 1.01 16.44
CA ASN A 125 6.11 2.06 15.71
C ASN A 125 5.95 3.43 16.42
N GLU A 126 4.71 3.78 16.80
CA GLU A 126 4.38 5.06 17.44
C GLU A 126 4.83 5.13 18.92
N TYR A 127 4.89 3.98 19.61
CA TYR A 127 5.29 3.92 21.01
C TYR A 127 6.54 3.05 21.22
N PRO A 128 7.75 3.59 20.95
CA PRO A 128 9.00 2.86 21.13
C PRO A 128 9.17 2.29 22.55
N ARG A 129 8.64 2.96 23.58
CA ARG A 129 8.66 2.45 24.96
C ARG A 129 7.96 1.10 25.10
N VAL A 130 6.79 0.93 24.50
CA VAL A 130 6.05 -0.35 24.49
C VAL A 130 6.90 -1.43 23.84
N LYS A 131 7.53 -1.11 22.70
CA LYS A 131 8.46 -2.01 22.01
C LYS A 131 9.61 -2.47 22.92
N TYR A 132 10.29 -1.55 23.60
CA TYR A 132 11.40 -1.90 24.50
C TYR A 132 10.95 -2.66 25.74
N THR A 133 9.78 -2.33 26.31
CA THR A 133 9.21 -3.07 27.45
C THR A 133 8.91 -4.52 27.07
N VAL A 134 8.29 -4.76 25.92
CA VAL A 134 8.00 -6.13 25.44
C VAL A 134 9.29 -6.92 25.25
N PHE A 135 10.32 -6.34 24.61
CA PHE A 135 11.61 -6.99 24.46
C PHE A 135 12.30 -7.28 25.80
N GLY A 136 12.21 -6.36 26.76
CA GLY A 136 12.74 -6.56 28.11
C GLY A 136 12.08 -7.71 28.86
N VAL A 137 10.74 -7.79 28.83
CA VAL A 137 9.99 -8.89 29.46
C VAL A 137 10.33 -10.23 28.79
N MET A 138 10.39 -10.28 27.46
CA MET A 138 10.76 -11.49 26.73
C MET A 138 12.18 -11.96 27.06
N ALA A 139 13.14 -11.05 27.21
CA ALA A 139 14.49 -11.39 27.62
C ALA A 139 14.52 -11.98 29.03
N LEU A 140 13.79 -11.38 29.98
CA LEU A 140 13.68 -11.89 31.36
C LEU A 140 13.05 -13.29 31.41
N LEU A 141 12.00 -13.54 30.64
CA LEU A 141 11.33 -14.84 30.58
C LEU A 141 12.18 -15.95 29.93
N ASN A 142 13.19 -15.60 29.11
CA ASN A 142 14.12 -16.56 28.51
C ASN A 142 15.36 -16.84 29.38
N ILE A 143 15.52 -16.13 30.50
CA ILE A 143 16.63 -16.30 31.44
C ILE A 143 16.22 -17.17 32.66
N VAL A 144 14.91 -17.34 32.88
CA VAL A 144 14.31 -18.27 33.86
C VAL A 144 14.05 -19.62 33.22
#